data_AF-A0A7X6XTS8-F1
#
_entry.id   AF-A0A7X6XTS8-F1
#
_cell.length_a   1.000
_cell.length_b   1.000
_cell.length_c   1.000
_cell.angle_alpha   90.00
_cell.angle_beta   90.00
_cell.angle_gamma   90.00
#
_symmetry.space_group_name_H-M   'P 1'
#
loop_
_entity.id
_entity.type
_entity.pdbx_description
1 polymer ?
#
loop_
_entity_poly.entity_id
_entity_poly.type
_entity_poly.pdbx_seq_one_letter_code
_entity_poly.pdbx_strand_id
1 'polypeptide(L)'
;MAKVNIVFSIIILLIIILIGIIFDIIGVAVAAANEAPFHAMAADKVPGGKEAVRIIRNADIVTNICNDVVGDICGVISGAAGATIILKTVLSSNSLYETVFSVIMAGLISTLTISGKAIGKAFAIKNSKRVVYDVALLTYILKKRLKIDVIPRNGLDKY
;
A
#
# COMPACT_ATOMS: atom_id res chain seq x y z
N MET A 1 -16.59 -17.74 -23.23
CA MET A 1 -15.82 -16.85 -22.33
C MET A 1 -16.24 -17.15 -20.89
N ALA A 2 -15.31 -17.54 -20.02
CA ALA A 2 -15.62 -18.05 -18.69
C ALA A 2 -16.53 -17.08 -17.91
N LYS A 3 -17.61 -17.61 -17.31
CA LYS A 3 -18.38 -16.94 -16.25
C LYS A 3 -17.43 -16.78 -15.06
N VAL A 4 -16.56 -15.76 -15.10
CA VAL A 4 -15.87 -15.30 -13.91
C VAL A 4 -16.99 -14.86 -12.97
N ASN A 5 -17.19 -15.62 -11.91
CA ASN A 5 -18.24 -15.36 -10.94
C ASN A 5 -18.07 -13.93 -10.44
N ILE A 6 -19.10 -13.09 -10.52
CA ILE A 6 -19.04 -11.66 -10.17
C ILE A 6 -18.48 -11.49 -8.75
N VAL A 7 -18.81 -12.42 -7.86
CA VAL A 7 -18.27 -12.53 -6.50
C VAL A 7 -16.74 -12.65 -6.50
N PHE A 8 -16.17 -13.47 -7.38
CA PHE A 8 -14.74 -13.66 -7.49
C PHE A 8 -14.03 -12.40 -8.02
N SER A 9 -14.64 -11.71 -8.98
CA SER A 9 -14.12 -10.42 -9.48
C SER A 9 -14.10 -9.34 -8.39
N ILE A 10 -15.12 -9.29 -7.54
CA ILE A 10 -15.19 -8.37 -6.40
C ILE A 10 -14.10 -8.69 -5.37
N ILE A 11 -13.85 -9.98 -5.08
CA ILE A 11 -12.79 -10.39 -4.15
C ILE A 11 -11.41 -9.96 -4.68
N ILE A 12 -11.12 -10.19 -5.96
CA ILE A 12 -9.85 -9.77 -6.57
C ILE A 12 -9.71 -8.24 -6.51
N LEU A 13 -10.77 -7.50 -6.83
CA LEU A 13 -10.79 -6.05 -6.74
C LEU A 13 -10.46 -5.57 -5.31
N LEU A 14 -11.06 -6.21 -4.30
CA LEU A 14 -10.83 -5.90 -2.90
C LEU A 14 -9.38 -6.16 -2.48
N ILE A 15 -8.77 -7.24 -2.96
CA ILE A 15 -7.34 -7.54 -2.72
C ILE A 15 -6.44 -6.45 -3.32
N ILE A 16 -6.69 -6.02 -4.56
CA ILE A 16 -5.92 -4.95 -5.22
C ILE A 16 -5.99 -3.65 -4.43
N ILE A 17 -7.19 -3.31 -3.96
CA ILE A 17 -7.42 -2.12 -3.12
C ILE A 17 -6.67 -2.23 -1.78
N LEU A 18 -6.77 -3.38 -1.11
CA LEU A 18 -6.09 -3.61 0.18
C LEU A 18 -4.57 -3.47 0.05
N ILE A 19 -3.99 -4.00 -1.03
CA ILE A 19 -2.56 -3.83 -1.31
C ILE A 19 -2.23 -2.34 -1.42
N GLY A 20 -2.98 -1.57 -2.21
CA GLY A 20 -2.78 -0.13 -2.33
C GLY A 20 -2.89 0.62 -1.00
N ILE A 21 -3.83 0.25 -0.13
CA ILE A 21 -3.97 0.84 1.21
C ILE A 21 -2.76 0.51 2.09
N ILE A 22 -2.24 -0.71 2.05
CA ILE A 22 -1.05 -1.10 2.83
C ILE A 22 0.16 -0.26 2.40
N PHE A 23 0.36 -0.08 1.10
CA PHE A 23 1.45 0.76 0.60
C PHE A 23 1.27 2.24 0.97
N ASP A 24 0.04 2.79 0.94
CA ASP A 24 -0.26 4.16 1.42
C ASP A 24 0.06 4.33 2.92
N ILE A 25 -0.28 3.33 3.74
CA ILE A 25 0.06 3.32 5.18
C ILE A 25 1.58 3.34 5.38
N ILE A 26 2.34 2.58 4.59
CA ILE A 26 3.80 2.57 4.64
C ILE A 26 4.35 3.95 4.26
N GLY A 27 3.91 4.52 3.13
CA GLY A 27 4.38 5.82 2.66
C GLY A 27 4.11 6.95 3.66
N VAL A 28 2.93 6.94 4.29
CA VAL A 28 2.56 7.92 5.32
C VAL A 28 3.31 7.69 6.62
N ALA A 29 3.54 6.44 7.03
CA ALA A 29 4.33 6.14 8.22
C ALA A 29 5.78 6.60 8.07
N VAL A 30 6.38 6.39 6.89
CA VAL A 30 7.74 6.85 6.57
C VAL A 30 7.83 8.37 6.61
N ALA A 31 6.86 9.07 6.00
CA ALA A 31 6.81 10.53 6.01
C ALA A 31 6.60 11.12 7.42
N ALA A 32 5.89 10.42 8.30
CA ALA A 32 5.59 10.87 9.67
C ALA A 32 6.60 10.40 10.73
N ALA A 33 7.59 9.58 10.36
CA ALA A 33 8.54 9.02 11.32
C ALA A 33 9.66 10.00 11.68
N ASN A 34 10.01 10.06 12.96
CA ASN A 34 11.14 10.85 13.46
C ASN A 34 12.43 10.03 13.40
N GLU A 35 13.53 10.62 12.94
CA GLU A 35 14.85 9.99 12.80
C GLU A 35 15.51 9.57 14.12
N ALA A 36 15.32 10.35 15.19
CA ALA A 36 15.99 10.15 16.49
C ALA A 36 15.88 8.71 17.07
N PRO A 37 14.70 8.08 17.16
CA PRO A 37 14.58 6.71 17.65
C PRO A 37 15.29 5.67 16.76
N PHE A 38 15.49 5.95 15.47
CA PHE A 38 16.14 5.02 14.54
C PHE A 38 17.66 5.15 14.57
N HIS A 39 18.19 6.35 14.81
CA HIS A 39 19.62 6.53 15.10
C HIS A 39 20.04 5.77 16.36
N ALA A 40 19.24 5.83 17.43
CA ALA A 40 19.49 5.03 18.63
C ALA A 40 19.48 3.52 18.32
N MET A 41 18.48 3.04 17.56
CA MET A 41 18.43 1.63 17.14
C MET A 41 19.61 1.21 16.26
N ALA A 42 20.13 2.10 15.41
CA ALA A 42 21.31 1.84 14.60
C ALA A 42 22.60 1.79 15.43
N ALA A 43 22.73 2.68 16.42
CA ALA A 43 23.86 2.71 17.36
C ALA A 43 23.90 1.44 18.24
N ASP A 44 22.73 1.01 18.73
CA ASP A 44 22.55 -0.23 19.52
C ASP A 44 22.63 -1.51 18.65
N LYS A 45 22.92 -1.39 17.34
CA LYS A 45 23.06 -2.49 16.38
C LYS A 45 21.81 -3.39 16.32
N VAL A 46 20.63 -2.81 16.52
CA VAL A 46 19.35 -3.53 16.36
C VAL A 46 19.22 -3.99 14.90
N PRO A 47 18.79 -5.25 14.66
CA PRO A 47 18.56 -5.75 13.30
C PRO A 47 17.62 -4.83 12.53
N GLY A 48 18.03 -4.36 11.36
CA GLY A 48 17.25 -3.40 10.55
C GLY A 48 17.35 -1.93 10.98
N GLY A 49 18.02 -1.60 12.10
CA GLY A 49 18.17 -0.20 12.55
C GLY A 49 18.86 0.70 11.53
N LYS A 50 19.94 0.22 10.89
CA LYS A 50 20.63 0.95 9.81
C LYS A 50 19.76 1.15 8.57
N GLU A 51 18.98 0.13 8.19
CA GLU A 51 18.07 0.23 7.04
C GLU A 51 16.91 1.19 7.35
N ALA A 52 16.44 1.23 8.59
CA ALA A 52 15.40 2.17 9.01
C ALA A 52 15.85 3.63 8.89
N VAL A 53 17.08 3.94 9.34
CA VAL A 53 17.68 5.27 9.13
C VAL A 53 17.76 5.59 7.64
N ARG A 54 18.16 4.62 6.80
CA ARG A 54 18.26 4.81 5.34
C ARG A 54 16.90 5.09 4.70
N ILE A 55 15.84 4.39 5.13
CA ILE A 55 14.47 4.59 4.66
C ILE A 55 14.00 6.01 4.98
N ILE A 56 14.22 6.48 6.22
CA ILE A 56 13.74 7.81 6.64
C ILE A 56 14.54 8.93 5.96
N ARG A 57 15.86 8.76 5.79
CA ARG A 57 16.67 9.73 5.05
C ARG A 57 16.28 9.87 3.58
N ASN A 58 15.68 8.82 3.01
CA ASN A 58 15.16 8.82 1.65
C ASN A 58 13.61 8.82 1.66
N ALA A 59 12.98 9.36 2.71
CA ALA A 59 11.53 9.33 2.89
C ALA A 59 10.79 9.85 1.66
N ASP A 60 11.23 10.95 1.06
CA ASP A 60 10.60 11.54 -0.13
C ASP A 60 10.50 10.54 -1.29
N ILE A 61 11.56 9.77 -1.54
CA ILE A 61 11.59 8.77 -2.62
C ILE A 61 10.68 7.59 -2.26
N VAL A 62 10.74 7.10 -1.02
CA VAL A 62 9.94 5.96 -0.57
C VAL A 62 8.45 6.32 -0.58
N THR A 63 8.09 7.51 -0.10
CA THR A 63 6.72 8.00 -0.10
C THR A 63 6.21 8.22 -1.51
N ASN A 64 6.99 8.78 -2.44
CA ASN A 64 6.60 8.92 -3.85
C ASN A 64 6.36 7.54 -4.51
N ILE A 65 7.23 6.56 -4.28
CA ILE A 65 7.02 5.20 -4.80
C ILE A 65 5.75 4.56 -4.21
N CYS A 66 5.58 4.63 -2.89
CA CYS A 66 4.45 3.97 -2.22
C CYS A 66 3.10 4.66 -2.49
N ASN A 67 3.05 5.99 -2.49
CA ASN A 67 1.80 6.72 -2.64
C ASN A 67 1.47 7.00 -4.10
N ASP A 68 2.44 7.46 -4.90
CA ASP A 68 2.15 7.92 -6.26
C ASP A 68 2.26 6.74 -7.23
N VAL A 69 3.39 6.03 -7.28
CA VAL A 69 3.55 4.93 -8.25
C VAL A 69 2.61 3.76 -7.94
N VAL A 70 2.67 3.20 -6.72
CA VAL A 70 1.82 2.06 -6.36
C VAL A 70 0.36 2.47 -6.24
N GLY A 71 0.08 3.66 -5.70
CA GLY A 71 -1.27 4.18 -5.57
C GLY A 71 -1.95 4.42 -6.93
N ASP A 72 -1.24 4.99 -7.91
CA ASP A 72 -1.77 5.22 -9.26
C ASP A 72 -2.02 3.89 -9.98
N ILE A 73 -1.08 2.93 -9.90
CA ILE A 73 -1.25 1.61 -10.51
C ILE A 73 -2.47 0.89 -9.90
N CYS A 74 -2.58 0.84 -8.57
CA CYS A 74 -3.72 0.24 -7.90
C CYS A 74 -5.02 0.98 -8.24
N GLY A 75 -5.00 2.31 -8.32
CA GLY A 75 -6.14 3.14 -8.69
C GLY A 75 -6.64 2.88 -10.12
N VAL A 76 -5.73 2.87 -11.10
CA VAL A 76 -6.06 2.62 -12.50
C VAL A 76 -6.57 1.19 -12.71
N ILE A 77 -5.87 0.19 -12.15
CA ILE A 77 -6.26 -1.22 -12.29
C ILE A 77 -7.61 -1.48 -11.60
N SER A 78 -7.82 -0.96 -10.39
CA SER A 78 -9.10 -1.12 -9.69
C SER A 78 -10.24 -0.40 -10.39
N GLY A 79 -10.01 0.80 -10.93
CA GLY A 79 -10.98 1.54 -11.73
C GLY A 79 -11.38 0.80 -13.01
N ALA A 80 -10.40 0.28 -13.76
CA ALA A 80 -10.65 -0.51 -14.96
C ALA A 80 -11.37 -1.83 -14.65
N ALA A 81 -10.97 -2.52 -13.58
CA ALA A 81 -11.63 -3.73 -13.10
C ALA A 81 -13.08 -3.45 -12.65
N GLY A 82 -13.32 -2.36 -11.91
CA GLY A 82 -14.67 -1.94 -11.53
C GLY A 82 -15.56 -1.62 -12.73
N ALA A 83 -15.04 -0.84 -13.69
CA ALA A 83 -15.78 -0.49 -14.91
C ALA A 83 -16.13 -1.73 -15.75
N THR A 84 -15.20 -2.67 -15.90
CA THR A 84 -15.45 -3.91 -16.64
C THR A 84 -16.47 -4.82 -15.94
N ILE A 85 -16.50 -4.85 -14.61
CA ILE A 85 -17.53 -5.57 -13.84
C ILE A 85 -18.91 -4.94 -14.11
N ILE A 86 -19.03 -3.62 -14.00
CA ILE A 86 -20.29 -2.89 -14.24
C ILE A 86 -20.77 -3.12 -15.68
N LEU A 87 -19.90 -2.96 -16.68
CA LEU A 87 -20.23 -3.17 -18.08
C LEU A 87 -20.71 -4.59 -18.35
N LYS A 88 -20.08 -5.61 -17.74
CA LYS A 88 -20.53 -7.00 -17.86
C LYS A 88 -21.90 -7.23 -17.24
N THR A 89 -22.17 -6.62 -16.09
CA THR A 89 -23.48 -6.73 -15.44
C THR A 89 -24.55 -6.11 -16.34
N VAL A 90 -24.34 -4.88 -16.81
CA VAL A 90 -25.31 -4.17 -17.67
C VAL A 90 -25.55 -4.92 -19.00
N LEU A 91 -24.52 -5.47 -19.62
CA LEU A 91 -24.65 -6.20 -20.89
C LEU A 91 -25.24 -7.61 -20.73
N SER A 92 -25.11 -8.22 -19.55
CA SER A 92 -25.54 -9.61 -19.30
C SER A 92 -26.92 -9.71 -18.66
N SER A 93 -27.46 -8.64 -18.07
CA SER A 93 -28.80 -8.63 -17.49
C SER A 93 -29.65 -7.46 -17.97
N ASN A 94 -30.79 -7.78 -18.59
CA ASN A 94 -31.79 -6.82 -19.06
C ASN A 94 -32.69 -6.30 -17.91
N SER A 95 -32.23 -6.41 -16.67
CA SER A 95 -33.01 -6.14 -15.45
C SER A 95 -32.43 -4.95 -14.68
N LEU A 96 -33.26 -3.91 -14.51
CA LEU A 96 -32.91 -2.71 -13.75
C LEU A 96 -32.47 -3.04 -12.30
N TYR A 97 -33.02 -4.10 -11.70
CA TYR A 97 -32.70 -4.51 -10.34
C TYR A 97 -31.23 -4.94 -10.15
N GLU A 98 -30.66 -5.67 -11.11
CA GLU A 98 -29.25 -6.09 -11.03
C GLU A 98 -28.29 -4.91 -11.24
N THR A 99 -28.67 -3.97 -12.10
CA THR A 99 -27.89 -2.75 -12.35
C THR A 99 -27.83 -1.87 -11.09
N VAL A 100 -28.98 -1.64 -10.45
CA VAL A 100 -29.05 -0.87 -9.19
C VAL A 100 -28.25 -1.55 -8.08
N PHE A 101 -28.33 -2.87 -7.96
CA PHE A 101 -27.56 -3.62 -6.97
C PHE A 101 -26.03 -3.51 -7.20
N SER A 102 -25.59 -3.56 -8.47
CA SER A 102 -24.18 -3.40 -8.83
C SER A 102 -23.64 -2.01 -8.47
N VAL A 103 -24.43 -0.96 -8.73
CA VAL A 103 -24.05 0.43 -8.38
C VAL A 103 -23.95 0.62 -6.87
N ILE A 104 -24.89 0.08 -6.09
CA ILE A 104 -24.84 0.12 -4.63
C ILE A 104 -23.58 -0.60 -4.12
N MET A 105 -23.26 -1.77 -4.66
CA MET A 105 -22.05 -2.51 -4.28
C MET A 105 -20.77 -1.74 -4.65
N ALA A 106 -20.70 -1.14 -5.84
CA ALA A 106 -19.57 -0.31 -6.25
C ALA A 106 -19.40 0.91 -5.33
N GLY A 107 -20.51 1.54 -4.92
CA GLY A 107 -20.52 2.63 -3.95
C GLY A 107 -20.03 2.22 -2.56
N LEU A 108 -20.45 1.04 -2.09
CA LEU A 108 -19.96 0.46 -0.83
C LEU A 108 -18.45 0.17 -0.87
N ILE A 109 -17.97 -0.44 -1.96
CA ILE A 109 -16.54 -0.73 -2.14
C ILE A 109 -15.73 0.57 -2.18
N SER A 110 -16.21 1.58 -2.91
CA SER A 110 -15.52 2.89 -3.00
C SER A 110 -15.48 3.59 -1.64
N THR A 111 -16.59 3.58 -0.90
CA THR A 111 -16.67 4.16 0.45
C THR A 111 -15.75 3.43 1.43
N LEU A 112 -15.70 2.09 1.36
CA LEU A 112 -14.79 1.29 2.16
C LEU A 112 -13.32 1.59 1.82
N THR A 113 -13.02 1.83 0.54
CA THR A 113 -11.67 2.20 0.08
C THR A 113 -11.23 3.54 0.65
N ILE A 114 -12.10 4.55 0.57
CA ILE A 114 -11.82 5.91 1.04
C ILE A 114 -11.71 5.94 2.57
N SER A 115 -12.63 5.29 3.27
CA SER A 115 -12.60 5.20 4.74
C SER A 115 -11.41 4.37 5.26
N GLY A 116 -11.05 3.30 4.56
CA GLY A 116 -9.88 2.47 4.88
C GLY A 116 -8.56 3.26 4.83
N LYS A 117 -8.36 4.11 3.81
CA LYS A 117 -7.20 5.00 3.75
C LYS A 117 -7.18 6.01 4.90
N ALA A 118 -8.32 6.63 5.23
CA ALA A 118 -8.38 7.60 6.32
C ALA A 118 -8.01 6.99 7.69
N ILE A 119 -8.58 5.83 8.01
CA ILE A 119 -8.27 5.09 9.24
C ILE A 119 -6.81 4.62 9.23
N GLY A 120 -6.34 4.11 8.08
CA GLY A 120 -4.97 3.66 7.89
C GLY A 120 -3.95 4.76 8.16
N LYS A 121 -4.20 5.98 7.70
CA LYS A 121 -3.31 7.14 7.94
C LYS A 121 -3.23 7.51 9.41
N ALA A 122 -4.34 7.52 10.13
CA ALA A 122 -4.34 7.77 11.57
C ALA A 122 -3.54 6.70 12.34
N PHE A 123 -3.68 5.43 11.92
CA PHE A 123 -2.88 4.33 12.47
C PHE A 123 -1.39 4.46 12.14
N ALA A 124 -1.07 4.81 10.90
CA ALA A 124 0.29 5.02 10.41
C ALA A 124 1.04 6.10 11.19
N ILE A 125 0.38 7.22 11.47
CA ILE A 125 0.97 8.34 12.23
C ILE A 125 1.18 7.93 13.69
N LYS A 126 0.20 7.29 14.34
CA LYS A 126 0.29 6.87 15.75
C LYS A 126 1.37 5.80 15.98
N ASN A 127 1.56 4.91 15.00
CA ASN A 127 2.49 3.78 15.08
C ASN A 127 3.65 3.89 14.07
N SER A 128 4.00 5.10 13.64
CA SER A 128 4.98 5.33 12.56
C SER A 128 6.32 4.62 12.84
N LYS A 129 6.79 4.69 14.09
CA LYS A 129 8.00 3.98 14.54
C LYS A 129 7.95 2.48 14.23
N ARG A 130 6.83 1.83 14.57
CA ARG A 130 6.67 0.38 14.42
C ARG A 130 6.57 -0.02 12.95
N VAL A 131 5.75 0.70 12.18
CA VAL A 131 5.57 0.43 10.74
C VAL A 131 6.90 0.58 9.99
N VAL A 132 7.63 1.67 10.23
CA VAL A 132 8.93 1.88 9.59
C VAL A 132 9.96 0.84 10.03
N TYR A 133 9.95 0.44 11.30
CA TYR A 133 10.80 -0.64 11.79
C TYR A 133 10.47 -1.99 11.11
N ASP A 134 9.19 -2.33 10.95
CA ASP A 134 8.76 -3.57 10.30
C ASP A 134 9.20 -3.60 8.82
N VAL A 135 9.06 -2.47 8.11
CA VAL A 135 9.55 -2.30 6.73
C VAL A 135 11.08 -2.39 6.66
N ALA A 136 11.78 -1.78 7.60
CA ALA A 136 13.24 -1.85 7.69
C ALA A 136 13.75 -3.26 8.00
N LEU A 137 13.05 -3.99 8.88
CA LEU A 137 13.35 -5.37 9.22
C LEU A 137 13.12 -6.29 8.03
N LEU A 138 12.01 -6.10 7.30
CA LEU A 138 11.74 -6.83 6.06
C LEU A 138 12.87 -6.59 5.03
N THR A 139 13.27 -5.33 4.85
CA THR A 139 14.36 -4.95 3.93
C THR A 139 15.70 -5.56 4.37
N TYR A 140 15.99 -5.57 5.67
CA TYR A 140 17.19 -6.20 6.24
C TYR A 140 17.22 -7.71 6.01
N ILE A 141 16.09 -8.41 6.21
CA ILE A 141 15.97 -9.85 5.96
C ILE A 141 16.14 -10.14 4.46
N LEU A 142 15.49 -9.37 3.60
CA LEU A 142 15.63 -9.49 2.14
C LEU A 142 17.08 -9.30 1.71
N LYS A 143 17.77 -8.28 2.21
CA LYS A 143 19.20 -8.06 1.92
C LYS A 143 20.08 -9.21 2.40
N LYS A 144 19.84 -9.74 3.60
CA LYS A 144 20.61 -10.86 4.17
C LYS A 144 20.39 -12.17 3.41
N ARG A 145 19.19 -12.40 2.87
CA ARG A 145 18.83 -13.63 2.15
C ARG A 145 19.09 -13.56 0.65
N LEU A 146 18.83 -12.42 0.03
CA LEU A 146 18.82 -12.25 -1.44
C LEU A 146 19.97 -11.39 -1.97
N LYS A 147 20.79 -10.74 -1.11
CA LYS A 147 21.85 -9.80 -1.51
C LYS A 147 21.38 -8.64 -2.42
N ILE A 148 20.07 -8.37 -2.49
CA ILE A 148 19.52 -7.25 -3.25
C ILE A 148 19.56 -6.02 -2.35
N ASP A 149 20.23 -4.95 -2.80
CA ASP A 149 20.21 -3.64 -2.14
C ASP A 149 19.09 -2.80 -2.77
N VAL A 150 17.91 -2.79 -2.14
CA VAL A 150 16.69 -2.17 -2.69
C VAL A 150 16.71 -0.64 -2.56
N ILE A 151 17.55 -0.10 -1.68
CA ILE A 151 17.62 1.34 -1.39
C ILE A 151 18.92 1.89 -1.98
N PRO A 152 18.93 3.07 -2.64
CA PRO A 152 20.15 3.66 -3.16
C PRO A 152 21.15 4.00 -2.05
N ARG A 153 22.43 3.77 -2.30
CA ARG A 153 23.54 4.00 -1.36
C ARG A 153 23.93 5.47 -1.44
N ASN A 154 23.47 6.26 -0.48
CA ASN A 154 23.82 7.68 -0.46
C ASN A 154 25.15 7.83 0.30
N GLY A 155 26.07 8.68 -0.17
CA GLY A 155 27.46 8.78 0.30
C GLY A 155 27.66 9.25 1.76
N LEU A 156 26.59 9.26 2.55
CA LEU A 156 26.55 9.68 3.96
C LEU A 156 26.40 8.49 4.92
N ASP A 157 26.67 7.26 4.45
CA ASP A 157 26.84 6.02 5.23
C ASP A 157 28.03 6.05 6.23
N LYS A 158 28.64 7.22 6.44
CA LYS A 158 29.91 7.40 7.17
C LYS A 158 29.77 7.69 8.66
N TYR A 159 28.58 7.59 9.24
CA TYR A 159 28.37 7.79 10.68
C TYR A 159 27.56 6.65 11.28
#